data_AF-A0A919JCG6-F1
#
_entry.id   AF-A0A919JCG6-F1
#
_cell.length_a   1.000
_cell.length_b   1.000
_cell.length_c   1.000
_cell.angle_alpha   90.00
_cell.angle_beta   90.00
_cell.angle_gamma   90.00
#
_symmetry.space_group_name_H-M   'P 1'
#
loop_
_entity.id
_entity.type
_entity.pdbx_description
1 polymer ?
#
loop_
_entity_poly.entity_id
_entity_poly.type
_entity_poly.pdbx_seq_one_letter_code
_entity_poly.pdbx_strand_id
1 'polypeptide(L)'
;MVDSAARGWWADDPISSPGEETLGRREFVDRLVAMFAEIGTQSSSTVLAVVGPWGSGKTSTVNLVLEKLDEKRWGIARLNPWALGSAEAIVAELLGAIRSALPEKARSAREKLKTYALYATPALGLIPGAGAATTKAFELAARRWTDEGTLQTHFEELETELAAIDRPVLVFVDDVDRLQPDELLALLRAIRVVGRLPNVHYVVAYDQLTLVDFLVVTHLRATCPPVYRAVLADRSWLTAPVAFEDDERLRAWRDGRRLADLPGLRAR
;
A
#
# COMPACT_ATOMS: atom_id res chain seq x y z
N MET A 1 -8.08 -43.77 19.60
CA MET A 1 -8.81 -42.99 20.62
C MET A 1 -7.78 -42.05 21.24
N VAL A 2 -7.73 -40.75 20.97
CA VAL A 2 -8.71 -39.78 20.48
C VAL A 2 -8.06 -38.91 19.41
N ASP A 3 -8.78 -38.76 18.30
CA ASP A 3 -8.55 -37.82 17.20
C ASP A 3 -8.97 -36.42 17.65
N SER A 4 -8.06 -35.43 17.61
CA SER A 4 -8.35 -34.04 17.98
C SER A 4 -7.23 -33.09 17.52
N ALA A 5 -6.89 -33.12 16.22
CA ALA A 5 -6.37 -31.90 15.61
C ALA A 5 -7.58 -30.96 15.49
N ALA A 6 -7.75 -30.10 16.48
CA ALA A 6 -8.84 -29.14 16.55
C ALA A 6 -8.82 -28.25 15.30
N ARG A 7 -9.55 -28.66 14.25
CA ARG A 7 -9.99 -27.74 13.21
C ARG A 7 -10.86 -26.71 13.93
N GLY A 8 -10.37 -25.49 14.09
CA GLY A 8 -11.18 -24.38 14.54
C GLY A 8 -12.17 -24.05 13.42
N TRP A 9 -13.41 -24.54 13.51
CA TRP A 9 -14.43 -24.31 12.47
C TRP A 9 -14.89 -22.84 12.39
N TRP A 10 -14.34 -21.97 13.22
CA TRP A 10 -14.76 -20.56 13.40
C TRP A 10 -13.62 -19.55 13.20
N ALA A 11 -12.42 -20.00 12.85
CA ALA A 11 -11.29 -19.10 12.63
C ALA A 11 -11.26 -18.65 11.17
N ASP A 12 -11.42 -17.34 10.94
CA ASP A 12 -11.25 -16.71 9.63
C ASP A 12 -9.78 -16.33 9.41
N ASP A 13 -8.91 -17.34 9.51
CA ASP A 13 -7.48 -17.18 9.32
C ASP A 13 -7.11 -17.44 7.85
N PRO A 14 -6.22 -16.63 7.26
CA PRO A 14 -5.78 -16.86 5.90
C PRO A 14 -4.98 -18.17 5.82
N ILE A 15 -5.30 -19.00 4.81
CA ILE A 15 -4.52 -20.23 4.55
C ILE A 15 -3.03 -19.91 4.35
N SER A 16 -2.19 -20.81 4.84
CA SER A 16 -0.73 -20.62 4.84
C SER A 16 0.02 -21.61 3.95
N SER A 17 -0.62 -22.71 3.54
CA SER A 17 0.00 -23.75 2.73
C SER A 17 -0.89 -24.24 1.57
N PRO A 18 -0.32 -24.74 0.46
CA PRO A 18 -1.09 -25.30 -0.65
C PRO A 18 -1.96 -26.51 -0.26
N GLY A 19 -1.62 -27.20 0.82
CA GLY A 19 -2.38 -28.34 1.33
C GLY A 19 -3.71 -27.95 1.99
N GLU A 20 -3.84 -26.69 2.42
CA GLU A 20 -5.07 -26.10 2.96
C GLU A 20 -5.97 -25.53 1.84
N GLU A 21 -5.50 -25.50 0.59
CA GLU A 21 -6.24 -24.91 -0.52
C GLU A 21 -7.31 -25.88 -1.03
N THR A 22 -8.58 -25.51 -0.83
CA THR A 22 -9.76 -26.25 -1.35
C THR A 22 -10.63 -25.43 -2.31
N LEU A 23 -10.25 -24.19 -2.63
CA LEU A 23 -11.05 -23.22 -3.38
C LEU A 23 -10.61 -23.09 -4.85
N GLY A 24 -9.68 -23.93 -5.32
CA GLY A 24 -9.31 -24.00 -6.73
C GLY A 24 -8.40 -22.86 -7.19
N ARG A 25 -7.74 -22.14 -6.28
CA ARG A 25 -6.88 -20.99 -6.61
C ARG A 25 -5.52 -21.36 -7.21
N ARG A 26 -5.21 -22.65 -7.31
CA ARG A 26 -3.88 -23.15 -7.72
C ARG A 26 -3.40 -22.57 -9.03
N GLU A 27 -4.21 -22.61 -10.08
CA GLU A 27 -3.81 -22.08 -11.39
C GLU A 27 -3.57 -20.57 -11.38
N PHE A 28 -4.36 -19.83 -10.61
CA PHE A 28 -4.18 -18.39 -10.44
C PHE A 28 -2.87 -18.09 -9.73
N VAL A 29 -2.57 -18.81 -8.65
CA VAL A 29 -1.31 -18.71 -7.92
C VAL A 29 -0.13 -19.08 -8.83
N ASP A 30 -0.23 -20.13 -9.64
CA ASP A 30 0.84 -20.54 -10.56
C ASP A 30 1.14 -19.46 -11.61
N ARG A 31 0.09 -18.81 -12.14
CA ARG A 31 0.25 -17.65 -13.05
C ARG A 31 0.93 -16.47 -12.36
N LEU A 32 0.57 -16.17 -11.11
CA LEU A 32 1.23 -15.11 -10.35
C LEU A 32 2.71 -15.43 -10.09
N VAL A 33 3.05 -16.67 -9.72
CA VAL A 33 4.45 -17.09 -9.51
C VAL A 33 5.26 -16.96 -10.79
N ALA A 34 4.71 -17.35 -11.95
CA ALA A 34 5.37 -17.17 -13.25
C ALA A 34 5.60 -15.68 -13.56
N MET A 35 4.60 -14.83 -13.32
CA MET A 35 4.72 -13.38 -13.48
C MET A 35 5.81 -12.80 -12.57
N PHE A 36 5.87 -13.21 -11.30
CA PHE A 36 6.94 -12.77 -10.40
C PHE A 36 8.31 -13.24 -10.90
N ALA A 37 8.44 -14.46 -11.40
CA ALA A 37 9.70 -14.93 -11.97
C ALA A 37 10.20 -14.02 -13.12
N GLU A 38 9.30 -13.56 -13.99
CA GLU A 38 9.64 -12.60 -15.05
C GLU A 38 10.00 -11.22 -14.48
N ILE A 39 9.21 -10.69 -13.54
CA ILE A 39 9.47 -9.40 -12.89
C ILE A 39 10.85 -9.38 -12.22
N GLY A 40 11.23 -10.47 -11.55
CA GLY A 40 12.51 -10.59 -10.85
C GLY A 40 13.74 -10.59 -11.76
N THR A 41 13.56 -10.65 -13.08
CA THR A 41 14.66 -10.50 -14.06
C THR A 41 14.90 -9.05 -14.48
N GLN A 42 14.01 -8.14 -14.11
CA GLN A 42 14.06 -6.74 -14.51
C GLN A 42 14.53 -5.87 -13.35
N SER A 43 15.36 -4.88 -13.65
CA SER A 43 15.81 -3.91 -12.64
C SER A 43 14.77 -2.84 -12.32
N SER A 44 13.79 -2.62 -13.21
CA SER A 44 12.75 -1.61 -13.00
C SER A 44 11.73 -2.08 -11.98
N SER A 45 11.42 -1.22 -11.01
CA SER A 45 10.36 -1.49 -10.02
C SER A 45 9.02 -1.77 -10.70
N THR A 46 8.25 -2.68 -10.11
CA THR A 46 6.88 -2.97 -10.51
C THR A 46 5.98 -2.90 -9.28
N VAL A 47 4.85 -2.20 -9.41
CA VAL A 47 3.79 -2.16 -8.40
C VAL A 47 2.58 -2.90 -8.93
N LEU A 48 2.25 -4.03 -8.30
CA LEU A 48 1.09 -4.84 -8.60
C LEU A 48 0.02 -4.65 -7.52
N ALA A 49 -1.23 -4.88 -7.89
CA ALA A 49 -2.36 -4.84 -6.98
C ALA A 49 -3.11 -6.18 -6.97
N VAL A 50 -3.39 -6.69 -5.77
CA VAL A 50 -4.32 -7.81 -5.56
C VAL A 50 -5.62 -7.21 -5.04
N VAL A 51 -6.60 -7.12 -5.94
CA VAL A 51 -7.85 -6.39 -5.68
C VAL A 51 -8.99 -7.38 -5.47
N GLY A 52 -9.77 -7.16 -4.42
CA GLY A 52 -10.98 -7.95 -4.17
C GLY A 52 -11.68 -7.55 -2.88
N PRO A 53 -12.97 -7.88 -2.71
CA PRO A 53 -13.72 -7.56 -1.50
C PRO A 53 -13.10 -8.16 -0.23
N TRP A 54 -13.48 -7.65 0.94
CA TRP A 54 -13.19 -8.33 2.21
C TRP A 54 -13.68 -9.79 2.18
N GLY A 55 -12.89 -10.71 2.74
CA GLY A 55 -13.18 -12.16 2.71
C GLY A 55 -12.93 -12.88 1.37
N SER A 56 -12.50 -12.19 0.30
CA SER A 56 -12.22 -12.84 -1.00
C SER A 56 -10.99 -13.75 -1.04
N GLY A 57 -10.16 -13.72 0.03
CA GLY A 57 -8.94 -14.52 0.13
C GLY A 57 -7.71 -13.87 -0.50
N LYS A 58 -7.60 -12.54 -0.47
CA LYS A 58 -6.41 -11.79 -0.92
C LYS A 58 -5.14 -12.24 -0.19
N THR A 59 -5.15 -12.15 1.15
CA THR A 59 -4.05 -12.58 2.02
C THR A 59 -3.71 -14.06 1.83
N SER A 60 -4.73 -14.91 1.73
CA SER A 60 -4.57 -16.33 1.41
C SER A 60 -3.83 -16.55 0.08
N THR A 61 -4.21 -15.84 -0.97
CA THR A 61 -3.58 -15.93 -2.27
C THR A 61 -2.12 -15.48 -2.20
N VAL A 62 -1.85 -14.37 -1.51
CA VAL A 62 -0.50 -13.85 -1.28
C VAL A 62 0.36 -14.86 -0.52
N ASN A 63 -0.17 -15.50 0.52
CA ASN A 63 0.53 -16.55 1.26
C ASN A 63 0.94 -17.73 0.36
N LEU A 64 0.02 -18.19 -0.49
CA LEU A 64 0.30 -19.29 -1.42
C LEU A 64 1.33 -18.93 -2.48
N VAL A 65 1.33 -17.69 -2.96
CA VAL A 65 2.39 -17.20 -3.86
C VAL A 65 3.72 -17.20 -3.13
N LEU A 66 3.76 -16.64 -1.92
CA LEU A 66 4.97 -16.50 -1.12
C LEU A 66 5.61 -17.85 -0.79
N GLU A 67 4.81 -18.86 -0.49
CA GLU A 67 5.30 -20.22 -0.21
C GLU A 67 5.92 -20.89 -1.45
N LYS A 68 5.53 -20.48 -2.66
CA LYS A 68 6.11 -20.96 -3.92
C LYS A 68 7.29 -20.14 -4.44
N LEU A 69 7.54 -18.95 -3.89
CA LEU A 69 8.67 -18.12 -4.30
C LEU A 69 9.98 -18.62 -3.68
N ASP A 70 11.04 -18.64 -4.47
CA ASP A 70 12.38 -19.01 -4.00
C ASP A 70 13.00 -17.86 -3.19
N GLU A 71 13.11 -18.01 -1.88
CA GLU A 71 13.74 -17.04 -0.96
C GLU A 71 15.22 -16.78 -1.27
N LYS A 72 15.87 -17.65 -2.05
CA LYS A 72 17.24 -17.40 -2.53
C LYS A 72 17.27 -16.40 -3.66
N ARG A 73 16.20 -16.31 -4.46
CA ARG A 73 16.04 -15.33 -5.56
C ARG A 73 15.38 -14.04 -5.11
N TRP A 74 14.58 -14.09 -4.04
CA TRP A 74 13.84 -12.94 -3.55
C TRP A 74 14.21 -12.56 -2.12
N GLY A 75 14.40 -11.27 -1.87
CA GLY A 75 14.23 -10.70 -0.54
C GLY A 75 12.75 -10.44 -0.31
N ILE A 76 12.10 -11.15 0.61
CA ILE A 76 10.67 -10.98 0.87
C ILE A 76 10.47 -10.10 2.10
N ALA A 77 9.63 -9.08 1.98
CA ALA A 77 9.16 -8.27 3.10
C ALA A 77 7.63 -8.28 3.15
N ARG A 78 7.06 -8.36 4.35
CA ARG A 78 5.64 -8.14 4.58
C ARG A 78 5.47 -6.87 5.40
N LEU A 79 4.60 -5.99 4.94
CA LEU A 79 4.19 -4.79 5.62
C LEU A 79 2.69 -4.87 5.87
N ASN A 80 2.30 -4.77 7.14
CA ASN A 80 0.92 -4.52 7.48
C ASN A 80 0.80 -3.11 8.10
N PRO A 81 0.32 -2.11 7.34
CA PRO A 81 0.40 -0.72 7.75
C PRO A 81 -0.66 -0.32 8.79
N TRP A 82 -1.72 -1.12 9.02
CA TRP A 82 -2.85 -0.71 9.90
C TRP A 82 -2.44 -0.51 11.37
N ALA A 83 -1.36 -1.14 11.81
CA ALA A 83 -0.86 -1.00 13.18
C ALA A 83 -0.07 0.30 13.41
N LEU A 84 0.19 1.09 12.36
CA LEU A 84 1.07 2.25 12.38
C LEU A 84 0.24 3.53 12.45
N GLY A 85 0.22 4.18 13.62
CA GLY A 85 -0.63 5.35 13.88
C GLY A 85 -0.15 6.69 13.30
N SER A 86 0.72 6.70 12.29
CA SER A 86 1.13 7.93 11.60
C SER A 86 1.69 7.69 10.20
N ALA A 87 1.55 8.70 9.34
CA ALA A 87 2.12 8.73 7.99
C ALA A 87 3.63 8.48 7.96
N GLU A 88 4.36 9.10 8.89
CA GLU A 88 5.80 8.97 9.05
C GLU A 88 6.19 7.54 9.45
N ALA A 89 5.41 6.93 10.36
CA ALA A 89 5.64 5.56 10.80
C ALA A 89 5.46 4.57 9.65
N ILE A 90 4.44 4.75 8.80
CA ILE A 90 4.21 3.91 7.61
C ILE A 90 5.40 3.96 6.66
N VAL A 91 5.95 5.14 6.40
CA VAL A 91 7.10 5.30 5.50
C VAL A 91 8.37 4.71 6.09
N ALA A 92 8.61 4.98 7.38
CA ALA A 92 9.75 4.43 8.09
C ALA A 92 9.71 2.89 8.10
N GLU A 93 8.53 2.31 8.34
CA GLU A 93 8.34 0.86 8.33
C GLU A 93 8.49 0.29 6.92
N LEU A 94 7.97 0.95 5.88
CA LEU A 94 8.17 0.52 4.49
C LEU A 94 9.66 0.48 4.11
N LEU A 95 10.42 1.53 4.42
CA LEU A 95 11.86 1.58 4.18
C LEU A 95 12.62 0.57 5.04
N GLY A 96 12.19 0.37 6.29
CA GLY A 96 12.73 -0.63 7.20
C GLY A 96 12.51 -2.07 6.71
N ALA A 97 11.33 -2.35 6.16
CA ALA A 97 10.93 -3.62 5.57
C ALA A 97 11.79 -3.93 4.34
N ILE A 98 11.95 -2.96 3.42
CA ILE A 98 12.85 -3.08 2.27
C ILE A 98 14.28 -3.38 2.75
N ARG A 99 14.79 -2.60 3.70
CA ARG A 99 16.16 -2.76 4.23
C ARG A 99 16.40 -4.16 4.79
N SER A 100 15.43 -4.68 5.53
CA SER A 100 15.52 -5.99 6.18
C SER A 100 15.47 -7.14 5.18
N ALA A 101 14.79 -6.95 4.04
CA ALA A 101 14.75 -7.92 2.95
C ALA A 101 15.98 -7.87 2.04
N LEU A 102 16.80 -6.81 2.08
CA LEU A 102 18.07 -6.79 1.35
C LEU A 102 19.04 -7.87 1.86
N PRO A 103 19.92 -8.43 1.02
CA PRO A 103 20.95 -9.36 1.48
C PRO A 103 21.88 -8.76 2.56
N GLU A 104 22.35 -9.57 3.51
CA GLU A 104 23.31 -9.14 4.54
C GLU A 104 24.58 -8.48 3.97
N LYS A 105 25.06 -9.00 2.83
CA LYS A 105 26.22 -8.47 2.11
C LYS A 105 25.99 -7.09 1.46
N ALA A 106 24.74 -6.66 1.27
CA ALA A 106 24.39 -5.38 0.65
C ALA A 106 24.51 -4.22 1.66
N ARG A 107 25.64 -4.12 2.35
CA ARG A 107 25.86 -3.18 3.47
C ARG A 107 25.74 -1.71 3.02
N SER A 108 26.26 -1.38 1.85
CA SER A 108 26.18 -0.02 1.28
C SER A 108 24.73 0.38 1.02
N ALA A 109 23.97 -0.44 0.28
CA ALA A 109 22.55 -0.23 0.03
C ALA A 109 21.74 -0.08 1.33
N ARG A 110 21.99 -0.94 2.33
CA ARG A 110 21.31 -0.88 3.63
C ARG A 110 21.59 0.41 4.39
N GLU A 111 22.82 0.93 4.36
CA GLU A 111 23.17 2.20 5.01
C GLU A 111 22.58 3.38 4.24
N LYS A 112 22.69 3.41 2.91
CA LYS A 112 22.07 4.48 2.08
C LYS A 112 20.56 4.53 2.24
N LEU A 113 19.88 3.38 2.34
CA LEU A 113 18.44 3.31 2.55
C LEU A 113 18.04 3.86 3.94
N LYS A 114 18.85 3.59 4.97
CA LYS A 114 18.68 4.16 6.31
C LYS A 114 18.89 5.68 6.28
N THR A 115 19.94 6.16 5.61
CA THR A 115 20.20 7.59 5.41
C THR A 115 19.03 8.24 4.70
N TYR A 116 18.56 7.67 3.58
CA TYR A 116 17.40 8.15 2.85
C TYR A 116 16.15 8.21 3.72
N ALA A 117 15.87 7.19 4.55
CA ALA A 117 14.74 7.18 5.46
C ALA A 117 14.77 8.34 6.47
N LEU A 118 15.95 8.70 6.98
CA LEU A 118 16.11 9.82 7.91
C LEU A 118 15.75 11.18 7.28
N TYR A 119 15.93 11.33 5.96
CA TYR A 119 15.62 12.57 5.26
C TYR A 119 14.23 12.60 4.61
N ALA A 120 13.78 11.47 4.05
CA ALA A 120 12.51 11.36 3.35
C ALA A 120 11.32 11.41 4.32
N THR A 121 11.45 10.81 5.51
CA THR A 121 10.36 10.73 6.49
C THR A 121 9.94 12.11 7.02
N PRO A 122 10.86 12.99 7.47
CA PRO A 122 10.49 14.35 7.89
C PRO A 122 9.95 15.23 6.75
N ALA A 123 10.43 15.03 5.52
CA ALA A 123 9.99 15.79 4.35
C ALA A 123 8.51 15.56 4.01
N LEU A 124 7.97 14.37 4.31
CA LEU A 124 6.56 14.07 4.10
C LEU A 124 5.63 14.89 5.00
N GLY A 125 6.05 15.21 6.23
CA GLY A 125 5.33 16.06 7.16
C GLY A 125 5.34 17.56 6.81
N LEU A 126 6.10 17.95 5.76
CA LEU A 126 6.13 19.32 5.24
C LEU A 126 5.16 19.53 4.06
N ILE A 127 4.55 18.46 3.57
CA ILE A 127 3.61 18.51 2.45
C ILE A 127 2.21 18.86 2.99
N PRO A 128 1.53 19.89 2.45
CA PRO A 128 0.19 20.27 2.91
C PRO A 128 -0.78 19.09 2.98
N GLY A 129 -1.40 18.89 4.14
CA GLY A 129 -2.40 17.84 4.37
C GLY A 129 -1.87 16.50 4.90
N ALA A 130 -0.54 16.33 5.08
CA ALA A 130 0.01 15.36 6.03
C ALA A 130 0.18 16.07 7.39
N GLY A 131 -0.01 15.36 8.51
CA GLY A 131 -0.01 15.96 9.85
C GLY A 131 1.15 16.93 10.09
N ALA A 132 0.89 18.03 10.78
CA ALA A 132 1.89 19.08 10.99
C ALA A 132 3.11 18.51 11.73
N ALA A 133 4.25 18.41 11.03
CA ALA A 133 5.52 18.07 11.66
C ALA A 133 5.84 19.08 12.77
N THR A 134 6.25 18.59 13.93
CA THR A 134 6.71 19.46 15.03
C THR A 134 7.91 20.29 14.57
N THR A 135 7.95 21.58 14.91
CA THR A 135 9.00 22.54 14.51
C THR A 135 10.42 22.05 14.81
N LYS A 136 10.59 21.24 15.87
CA LYS A 136 11.89 20.63 16.24
C LYS A 136 12.38 19.57 15.24
N ALA A 137 11.48 18.73 14.71
CA ALA A 137 11.86 17.73 13.72
C ALA A 137 12.25 18.41 12.40
N PHE A 138 11.56 19.48 12.05
CA PHE A 138 11.90 20.32 10.90
C PHE A 138 13.26 21.02 11.08
N GLU A 139 13.53 21.63 12.24
CA GLU A 139 14.84 22.25 12.53
C GLU A 139 15.99 21.24 12.48
N LEU A 140 15.77 20.03 12.99
CA LEU A 140 16.77 18.96 12.95
C LEU A 140 17.03 18.48 11.51
N ALA A 141 15.98 18.34 10.69
CA ALA A 141 16.08 17.98 9.29
C ALA A 141 16.76 19.09 8.46
N ALA A 142 16.38 20.34 8.67
CA ALA A 142 16.95 21.50 7.97
C ALA A 142 18.45 21.68 8.25
N ARG A 143 18.88 21.50 9.51
CA ARG A 143 20.31 21.52 9.88
C ARG A 143 21.12 20.39 9.23
N ARG A 144 20.47 19.27 8.93
CA ARG A 144 21.09 18.10 8.28
C ARG A 144 21.08 18.22 6.75
N TRP A 145 20.10 18.92 6.18
CA TRP A 145 20.07 19.31 4.77
C TRP A 145 21.16 20.32 4.38
N THR A 146 21.68 21.10 5.33
CA THR A 146 22.74 22.08 5.04
C THR A 146 24.15 21.49 5.01
N ASP A 147 24.40 20.32 5.61
CA ASP A 147 25.75 19.79 5.84
C ASP A 147 26.14 18.61 4.92
N GLU A 148 25.20 17.86 4.33
CA GLU A 148 25.49 16.65 3.53
C GLU A 148 24.55 16.52 2.31
N GLY A 149 25.00 16.95 1.13
CA GLY A 149 24.39 16.63 -0.17
C GLY A 149 22.94 17.09 -0.38
N THR A 150 22.39 16.86 -1.56
CA THR A 150 20.94 17.03 -1.80
C THR A 150 20.24 15.70 -1.57
N LEU A 151 18.97 15.74 -1.15
CA LEU A 151 18.09 14.55 -1.07
C LEU A 151 18.14 13.70 -2.36
N GLN A 152 18.26 14.38 -3.49
CA GLN A 152 18.36 13.77 -4.80
C GLN A 152 19.67 12.98 -4.97
N THR A 153 20.81 13.50 -4.51
CA THR A 153 22.10 12.79 -4.55
C THR A 153 22.04 11.47 -3.78
N HIS A 154 21.50 11.49 -2.55
CA HIS A 154 21.35 10.26 -1.77
C HIS A 154 20.38 9.26 -2.40
N PHE A 155 19.36 9.76 -3.10
CA PHE A 155 18.42 8.91 -3.83
C PHE A 155 19.11 8.25 -5.04
N GLU A 156 19.86 8.99 -5.86
CA GLU A 156 20.61 8.48 -7.02
C GLU A 156 21.69 7.45 -6.60
N GLU A 157 22.40 7.72 -5.51
CA GLU A 157 23.37 6.79 -4.94
C GLU A 157 22.72 5.51 -4.40
N LEU A 158 21.51 5.61 -3.84
CA LEU A 158 20.73 4.47 -3.38
C LEU A 158 20.24 3.63 -4.57
N GLU A 159 19.72 4.28 -5.62
CA GLU A 159 19.31 3.60 -6.85
C GLU A 159 20.47 2.81 -7.45
N THR A 160 21.66 3.41 -7.51
CA THR A 160 22.86 2.75 -8.04
C THR A 160 23.21 1.47 -7.26
N GLU A 161 23.19 1.53 -5.93
CA GLU A 161 23.48 0.36 -5.10
C GLU A 161 22.41 -0.72 -5.23
N LEU A 162 21.13 -0.34 -5.25
CA LEU A 162 20.03 -1.28 -5.36
C LEU A 162 20.03 -1.97 -6.72
N ALA A 163 20.33 -1.24 -7.79
CA ALA A 163 20.43 -1.79 -9.15
C ALA A 163 21.52 -2.86 -9.29
N ALA A 164 22.59 -2.78 -8.50
CA ALA A 164 23.70 -3.73 -8.52
C ALA A 164 23.42 -5.03 -7.72
N ILE A 165 22.25 -5.16 -7.10
CA ILE A 165 21.89 -6.33 -6.29
C ILE A 165 21.18 -7.38 -7.16
N ASP A 166 21.80 -8.55 -7.33
CA ASP A 166 21.23 -9.68 -8.08
C ASP A 166 20.05 -10.41 -7.40
N ARG A 167 19.60 -9.91 -6.24
CA ARG A 167 18.49 -10.48 -5.47
C ARG A 167 17.43 -9.39 -5.21
N PRO A 168 16.41 -9.25 -6.07
CA PRO A 168 15.39 -8.22 -5.91
C PRO A 168 14.56 -8.43 -4.64
N VAL A 169 13.96 -7.34 -4.17
CA VAL A 169 13.08 -7.30 -3.00
C VAL A 169 11.62 -7.26 -3.47
N LEU A 170 10.78 -8.09 -2.87
CA LEU A 170 9.33 -8.08 -3.05
C LEU A 170 8.66 -7.69 -1.74
N VAL A 171 8.00 -6.54 -1.73
CA VAL A 171 7.28 -6.00 -0.58
C VAL A 171 5.78 -6.25 -0.75
N PHE A 172 5.23 -7.08 0.13
CA PHE A 172 3.78 -7.29 0.21
C PHE A 172 3.19 -6.33 1.22
N VAL A 173 2.31 -5.45 0.76
CA VAL A 173 1.56 -4.51 1.58
C VAL A 173 0.12 -4.99 1.64
N ASP A 174 -0.31 -5.48 2.80
CA ASP A 174 -1.66 -6.05 3.00
C ASP A 174 -2.53 -5.14 3.87
N ASP A 175 -3.83 -5.43 3.97
CA ASP A 175 -4.82 -4.70 4.79
C ASP A 175 -4.81 -3.16 4.60
N VAL A 176 -4.50 -2.69 3.38
CA VAL A 176 -4.45 -1.25 3.07
C VAL A 176 -5.81 -0.58 3.24
N ASP A 177 -6.89 -1.33 3.03
CA ASP A 177 -8.28 -0.92 3.25
C ASP A 177 -8.65 -0.72 4.73
N ARG A 178 -7.76 -1.02 5.69
CA ARG A 178 -7.98 -0.72 7.12
C ARG A 178 -7.40 0.63 7.56
N LEU A 179 -6.64 1.29 6.69
CA LEU A 179 -5.98 2.56 7.01
C LEU A 179 -6.98 3.71 7.13
N GLN A 180 -6.67 4.65 8.02
CA GLN A 180 -7.33 5.95 8.02
C GLN A 180 -6.97 6.74 6.75
N PRO A 181 -7.75 7.74 6.36
CA PRO A 181 -7.56 8.36 5.04
C PRO A 181 -6.21 9.09 4.87
N ASP A 182 -5.68 9.70 5.93
CA ASP A 182 -4.36 10.32 5.96
C ASP A 182 -3.22 9.29 5.90
N GLU A 183 -3.39 8.16 6.58
CA GLU A 183 -2.47 7.00 6.52
C GLU A 183 -2.45 6.36 5.13
N LEU A 184 -3.62 6.19 4.51
CA LEU A 184 -3.77 5.68 3.14
C LEU A 184 -3.06 6.60 2.13
N LEU A 185 -3.30 7.92 2.23
CA LEU A 185 -2.62 8.89 1.37
C LEU A 185 -1.11 8.87 1.57
N ALA A 186 -0.65 8.73 2.82
CA ALA A 186 0.77 8.62 3.12
C ALA A 186 1.39 7.36 2.51
N LEU A 187 0.73 6.20 2.63
CA LEU A 187 1.18 4.96 2.02
C LEU A 187 1.27 5.08 0.49
N LEU A 188 0.22 5.61 -0.17
CA LEU A 188 0.21 5.77 -1.63
C LEU A 188 1.31 6.74 -2.09
N ARG A 189 1.58 7.81 -1.32
CA ARG A 189 2.69 8.73 -1.59
C ARG A 189 4.04 8.06 -1.38
N ALA A 190 4.19 7.27 -0.32
CA ALA A 190 5.40 6.50 -0.05
C ALA A 190 5.70 5.54 -1.20
N ILE A 191 4.70 4.79 -1.66
CA ILE A 191 4.82 3.92 -2.83
C ILE A 191 5.13 4.74 -4.09
N ARG A 192 4.58 5.95 -4.27
CA ARG A 192 4.94 6.80 -5.41
C ARG A 192 6.42 7.25 -5.39
N VAL A 193 6.96 7.52 -4.21
CA VAL A 193 8.34 8.03 -4.02
C VAL A 193 9.35 6.88 -4.02
N VAL A 194 9.10 5.86 -3.21
CA VAL A 194 9.98 4.70 -2.99
C VAL A 194 9.75 3.61 -4.03
N GLY A 195 8.54 3.52 -4.60
CA GLY A 195 8.19 2.50 -5.58
C GLY A 195 8.81 2.65 -6.96
N ARG A 196 9.82 3.51 -7.10
CA ARG A 196 10.68 3.60 -8.29
C ARG A 196 12.08 3.05 -8.06
N LEU A 197 12.40 2.63 -6.83
CA LEU A 197 13.71 2.08 -6.51
C LEU A 197 13.97 0.81 -7.32
N PRO A 198 15.13 0.68 -7.98
CA PRO A 198 15.45 -0.48 -8.79
C PRO A 198 15.54 -1.74 -7.93
N ASN A 199 15.19 -2.88 -8.50
CA ASN A 199 15.14 -4.18 -7.81
C ASN A 199 14.24 -4.21 -6.57
N VAL A 200 13.30 -3.27 -6.42
CA VAL A 200 12.28 -3.29 -5.37
C VAL A 200 10.91 -3.32 -6.03
N HIS A 201 10.13 -4.35 -5.75
CA HIS A 201 8.81 -4.57 -6.33
C HIS A 201 7.77 -4.66 -5.23
N TYR A 202 6.52 -4.35 -5.56
CA TYR A 202 5.45 -4.18 -4.59
C TYR A 202 4.22 -4.98 -5.01
N VAL A 203 3.56 -5.56 -4.02
CA VAL A 203 2.23 -6.14 -4.17
C VAL A 203 1.35 -5.50 -3.11
N VAL A 204 0.34 -4.76 -3.55
CA VAL A 204 -0.58 -4.05 -2.67
C VAL A 204 -1.93 -4.76 -2.70
N ALA A 205 -2.36 -5.30 -1.57
CA ALA A 205 -3.66 -5.94 -1.44
C ALA A 205 -4.66 -4.98 -0.78
N TYR A 206 -5.81 -4.77 -1.42
CA TYR A 206 -6.85 -3.88 -0.91
C TYR A 206 -8.26 -4.23 -1.41
N ASP A 207 -9.27 -3.78 -0.69
CA ASP A 207 -10.64 -3.68 -1.18
C ASP A 207 -10.83 -2.37 -1.98
N GLN A 208 -11.18 -2.51 -3.27
CA GLN A 208 -11.33 -1.37 -4.16
C GLN A 208 -12.42 -0.41 -3.71
N LEU A 209 -13.54 -0.92 -3.21
CA LEU A 209 -14.66 -0.07 -2.80
C LEU A 209 -14.21 0.76 -1.61
N THR A 210 -13.68 0.13 -0.57
CA THR A 210 -13.16 0.82 0.62
C THR A 210 -12.11 1.87 0.28
N LEU A 211 -11.18 1.56 -0.63
CA LEU A 211 -10.14 2.51 -1.04
C LEU A 211 -10.74 3.71 -1.79
N VAL A 212 -11.66 3.47 -2.73
CA VAL A 212 -12.37 4.54 -3.46
C VAL A 212 -13.19 5.38 -2.50
N ASP A 213 -13.93 4.76 -1.56
CA ASP A 213 -14.71 5.43 -0.53
C ASP A 213 -13.83 6.43 0.23
N PHE A 214 -12.69 5.97 0.74
CA PHE A 214 -11.78 6.83 1.51
C PHE A 214 -11.20 7.97 0.68
N LEU A 215 -10.80 7.72 -0.57
CA LEU A 215 -10.24 8.76 -1.42
C LEU A 215 -11.28 9.82 -1.81
N VAL A 216 -12.50 9.38 -2.15
CA VAL A 216 -13.61 10.29 -2.47
C VAL A 216 -13.98 11.12 -1.25
N VAL A 217 -14.12 10.49 -0.08
CA VAL A 217 -14.40 11.14 1.20
C VAL A 217 -13.31 12.16 1.56
N THR A 218 -12.03 11.84 1.34
CA THR A 218 -10.91 12.77 1.63
C THR A 218 -10.88 13.95 0.69
N HIS A 219 -11.06 13.71 -0.62
CA HIS A 219 -11.08 14.79 -1.60
C HIS A 219 -12.28 15.71 -1.39
N LEU A 220 -13.49 15.15 -1.22
CA LEU A 220 -14.71 15.91 -0.97
C LEU A 220 -14.63 16.69 0.35
N ARG A 221 -13.96 16.18 1.38
CA ARG A 221 -13.74 16.94 2.62
C ARG A 221 -12.97 18.24 2.36
N ALA A 222 -11.96 18.20 1.50
CA ALA A 222 -11.11 19.34 1.20
C ALA A 222 -11.75 20.31 0.19
N THR A 223 -12.43 19.79 -0.83
CA THR A 223 -12.93 20.60 -1.94
C THR A 223 -14.41 20.95 -1.83
N CYS A 224 -15.23 20.12 -1.19
CA CYS A 224 -16.70 20.25 -1.12
C CYS A 224 -17.30 19.74 0.21
N PRO A 225 -17.03 20.40 1.38
CA PRO A 225 -17.48 19.94 2.70
C PRO A 225 -19.00 19.68 2.87
N PRO A 226 -19.92 20.39 2.19
CA PRO A 226 -21.35 20.05 2.21
C PRO A 226 -21.66 18.72 1.53
N VAL A 227 -21.04 18.44 0.38
CA VAL A 227 -21.20 17.17 -0.36
C VAL A 227 -20.67 16.02 0.47
N TYR A 228 -19.49 16.20 1.08
CA TYR A 228 -18.91 15.24 2.03
C TYR A 228 -19.90 14.85 3.14
N ARG A 229 -20.56 15.84 3.77
CA ARG A 229 -21.53 15.58 4.85
C ARG A 229 -22.76 14.82 4.34
N ALA A 230 -23.23 15.12 3.14
CA ALA A 230 -24.36 14.42 2.54
C ALA A 230 -24.00 12.97 2.12
N VAL A 231 -22.81 12.78 1.56
CA VAL A 231 -22.27 11.47 1.20
C VAL A 231 -22.11 10.56 2.42
N LEU A 232 -21.66 11.09 3.55
CA LEU A 232 -21.59 10.33 4.80
C LEU A 232 -22.95 9.94 5.37
N ALA A 233 -24.01 10.70 5.05
CA ALA A 233 -25.37 10.43 5.51
C ALA A 233 -26.07 9.32 4.70
N ASP A 234 -25.64 9.04 3.46
CA ASP A 234 -26.18 7.98 2.60
C ASP A 234 -25.04 7.19 1.93
N ARG A 235 -24.73 6.00 2.47
CA ARG A 235 -23.64 5.11 1.99
C ARG A 235 -24.08 4.13 0.88
N SER A 236 -25.33 4.21 0.42
CA SER A 236 -25.91 3.19 -0.49
C SER A 236 -25.27 3.15 -1.88
N TRP A 237 -24.65 4.24 -2.34
CA TRP A 237 -24.02 4.37 -3.65
C TRP A 237 -22.62 3.73 -3.74
N LEU A 238 -22.01 3.36 -2.61
CA LEU A 238 -20.67 2.75 -2.52
C LEU A 238 -20.67 1.24 -2.73
N THR A 239 -21.84 0.62 -2.69
CA THR A 239 -22.02 -0.84 -2.82
C THR A 239 -22.50 -1.26 -4.20
N ALA A 240 -22.63 -0.33 -5.15
CA ALA A 240 -23.03 -0.64 -6.50
C ALA A 240 -21.90 -1.38 -7.24
N PRO A 241 -22.15 -2.55 -7.85
CA PRO A 241 -21.15 -3.25 -8.64
C PRO A 241 -20.59 -2.34 -9.74
N VAL A 242 -19.30 -2.51 -10.04
CA VAL A 242 -18.45 -1.69 -10.95
C VAL A 242 -18.95 -1.62 -12.41
N ALA A 243 -20.09 -2.23 -12.73
CA ALA A 243 -20.82 -1.90 -13.96
C ALA A 243 -21.53 -0.54 -13.78
N PHE A 244 -20.74 0.54 -13.81
CA PHE A 244 -21.23 1.93 -13.78
C PHE A 244 -22.31 2.22 -14.85
N GLU A 245 -22.39 1.39 -15.90
CA GLU A 245 -23.26 1.59 -17.05
C GLU A 245 -24.73 1.21 -16.79
N ASP A 246 -25.03 0.27 -15.88
CA ASP A 246 -26.36 -0.36 -15.79
C ASP A 246 -27.12 -0.22 -14.45
N ASP A 247 -26.55 0.43 -13.42
CA ASP A 247 -27.24 0.59 -12.13
C ASP A 247 -28.26 1.76 -12.16
N GLU A 248 -29.56 1.44 -12.10
CA GLU A 248 -30.64 2.43 -12.05
C GLU A 248 -30.53 3.42 -10.87
N ARG A 249 -29.93 3.01 -9.74
CA ARG A 249 -29.74 3.89 -8.56
C ARG A 249 -28.71 4.99 -8.84
N LEU A 250 -27.79 4.77 -9.77
CA LEU A 250 -26.70 5.70 -10.10
C LEU A 250 -27.04 6.65 -11.26
N ARG A 251 -28.10 6.41 -12.04
CA ARG A 251 -28.54 7.30 -13.14
C ARG A 251 -28.78 8.74 -12.68
N ALA A 252 -29.34 8.94 -11.49
CA ALA A 252 -29.60 10.27 -10.93
C ALA A 252 -28.31 11.04 -10.57
N TRP A 253 -27.21 10.34 -10.32
CA TRP A 253 -25.89 10.92 -10.06
C TRP A 253 -25.18 11.29 -11.36
N ARG A 254 -25.31 10.46 -12.40
CA ARG A 254 -24.76 10.74 -13.75
C ARG A 254 -25.28 12.05 -14.34
N ASP A 255 -26.57 12.31 -14.16
CA ASP A 255 -27.21 13.51 -14.69
C ASP A 255 -27.06 14.73 -13.75
N GLY A 256 -26.27 14.63 -12.66
CA GLY A 256 -26.05 15.70 -11.69
C GLY A 256 -27.26 16.09 -10.82
N ARG A 257 -28.41 15.45 -11.03
CA ARG A 257 -29.70 15.79 -10.38
C ARG A 257 -29.66 15.58 -8.87
N ARG A 258 -29.08 14.48 -8.40
CA ARG A 258 -29.02 14.20 -6.94
C ARG A 258 -28.05 15.13 -6.19
N LEU A 259 -26.99 15.60 -6.86
CA LEU A 259 -26.05 16.60 -6.29
C LEU A 259 -26.74 17.95 -6.07
N ALA A 260 -27.63 18.36 -6.98
CA ALA A 260 -28.39 19.61 -6.86
C ALA A 260 -29.39 19.61 -5.68
N ASP A 261 -29.83 18.42 -5.27
CA ASP A 261 -30.77 18.23 -4.16
C ASP A 261 -30.10 18.08 -2.80
N LEU A 262 -28.76 18.05 -2.74
CA LEU A 262 -28.02 17.92 -1.48
C LEU A 262 -28.17 19.17 -0.60
N PRO A 263 -28.56 19.02 0.69
CA PRO A 263 -28.67 20.14 1.61
C PRO A 263 -27.34 20.89 1.72
N GLY A 264 -27.33 22.17 1.35
CA GLY A 264 -26.15 23.04 1.42
C GLY A 264 -25.41 23.28 0.10
N LEU A 265 -25.85 22.69 -1.02
CA LEU A 265 -25.33 22.96 -2.37
C LEU A 265 -26.19 23.94 -3.18
N ARG A 266 -27.35 24.36 -2.65
CA ARG A 266 -28.15 25.45 -3.24
C ARG A 266 -27.34 26.74 -3.14
N ALA A 267 -26.79 27.15 -4.29
CA ALA A 267 -26.04 28.39 -4.45
C ALA A 267 -26.81 29.60 -3.90
N ARG A 268 -26.09 30.47 -3.19
CA ARG A 268 -26.38 31.90 -3.22
C ARG A 268 -25.79 32.47 -4.50
#